data_AF-A0A9E3UZD1-F1
#
_entry.id   AF-A0A9E3UZD1-F1
#
_cell.length_a   1.000
_cell.length_b   1.000
_cell.length_c   1.000
_cell.angle_alpha   90.00
_cell.angle_beta   90.00
_cell.angle_gamma   90.00
#
_symmetry.space_group_name_H-M   'P 1'
#
loop_
_entity.id
_entity.type
_entity.pdbx_description
1 polymer ?
#
loop_
_entity_poly.entity_id
_entity_poly.type
_entity_poly.pdbx_seq_one_letter_code
_entity_poly.pdbx_strand_id
1 'polypeptide(L)'
;MRLWHLLFAVWMVAVALTIARDPTGRVALVVFFTGLGEFLLGTTAVMALFRAVGAIGEAEGLLEHARAVLATALVILAASLTMNGWLWLGANLVQRAVE
;
A
#
# COMPACT_ATOMS: atom_id res chain seq x y z
N MET A 1 -14.76 17.13 -28.76
CA MET A 1 -13.96 17.34 -27.52
C MET A 1 -12.86 18.35 -27.82
N ARG A 2 -12.74 19.43 -27.05
CA ARG A 2 -11.83 20.57 -27.35
C ARG A 2 -10.38 20.10 -27.44
N LEU A 3 -9.69 20.45 -28.54
CA LEU A 3 -8.26 20.21 -28.80
C LEU A 3 -7.36 20.49 -27.58
N TRP A 4 -7.75 21.44 -26.74
CA TRP A 4 -7.09 21.78 -25.50
C TRP A 4 -6.90 20.60 -24.54
N HIS A 5 -7.92 19.73 -24.37
CA HIS A 5 -7.84 18.59 -23.45
C HIS A 5 -6.90 17.50 -23.99
N LEU A 6 -6.88 17.32 -25.32
CA LEU A 6 -5.94 16.40 -25.98
C LEU A 6 -4.50 16.90 -25.85
N LEU A 7 -4.26 18.20 -26.04
CA LEU A 7 -2.94 18.79 -25.89
C LEU A 7 -2.43 18.64 -24.44
N PHE A 8 -3.30 18.90 -23.46
CA PHE A 8 -2.97 18.72 -22.05
C PHE A 8 -2.69 17.26 -21.70
N ALA A 9 -3.50 16.32 -22.21
CA ALA A 9 -3.28 14.90 -22.00
C ALA A 9 -1.96 14.42 -22.61
N VAL A 10 -1.65 14.84 -23.84
CA VAL A 10 -0.38 14.50 -24.51
C VAL A 10 0.81 15.10 -23.77
N TRP A 11 0.70 16.33 -23.26
CA TRP A 11 1.75 16.96 -22.46
C TRP A 11 1.99 16.22 -21.13
N MET A 12 0.93 15.85 -20.42
CA MET A 12 1.02 15.05 -19.19
C MET A 12 1.68 13.68 -19.44
N VAL A 13 1.30 13.01 -20.53
CA VAL A 13 1.91 11.73 -20.93
C VAL A 13 3.37 11.92 -21.32
N ALA A 14 3.72 12.98 -22.04
CA ALA A 14 5.10 13.28 -22.41
C ALA A 14 5.97 13.54 -21.17
N VAL A 15 5.47 14.27 -20.17
CA VAL A 15 6.17 14.47 -18.88
C VAL A 15 6.34 13.15 -18.15
N ALA A 16 5.28 12.34 -18.03
CA ALA A 16 5.36 11.02 -17.40
C ALA A 16 6.36 10.08 -18.10
N LEU A 17 6.36 10.06 -19.44
CA LEU A 17 7.30 9.27 -20.24
C LEU A 17 8.74 9.80 -20.14
N THR A 18 8.93 11.12 -19.99
CA THR A 18 10.26 11.73 -19.80
C THR A 18 10.83 11.38 -18.43
N ILE A 19 10.00 11.45 -17.37
CA ILE A 19 10.35 11.01 -16.02
C ILE A 19 10.66 9.51 -16.01
N ALA A 20 9.87 8.70 -16.72
CA ALA A 20 10.13 7.27 -16.85
C ALA A 20 11.38 6.93 -17.66
N ARG A 21 11.94 7.87 -18.44
CA ARG A 21 13.14 7.63 -19.25
C ARG A 21 14.43 7.82 -18.44
N ASP A 22 14.43 8.76 -17.51
CA ASP A 22 15.56 9.00 -16.59
C ASP A 22 15.57 7.94 -15.48
N PRO A 23 16.71 7.25 -15.21
CA PRO A 23 16.83 6.34 -14.08
C PRO A 23 16.36 6.95 -12.75
N THR A 24 16.64 8.24 -12.52
CA THR A 24 16.22 8.95 -11.31
C THR A 24 14.69 9.05 -11.21
N GLY A 25 14.03 9.34 -12.33
CA GLY A 25 12.57 9.47 -12.39
C GLY A 25 11.84 8.13 -12.26
N ARG A 26 12.40 7.04 -12.78
CA ARG A 26 11.88 5.68 -12.57
C ARG A 26 11.89 5.30 -11.08
N VAL A 27 13.02 5.54 -10.41
CA VAL A 27 13.15 5.27 -8.97
C VAL A 27 12.16 6.11 -8.17
N ALA A 28 12.03 7.41 -8.50
CA ALA A 28 11.08 8.30 -7.83
C ALA A 28 9.62 7.80 -7.96
N LEU A 29 9.21 7.32 -9.14
CA LEU A 29 7.89 6.73 -9.35
C LEU A 29 7.68 5.48 -8.50
N VAL A 30 8.63 4.54 -8.52
CA VAL A 30 8.53 3.30 -7.73
C VAL A 30 8.44 3.62 -6.23
N VAL A 31 9.28 4.52 -5.72
CA VAL A 31 9.27 4.93 -4.31
C VAL A 31 7.94 5.61 -3.95
N PHE A 32 7.42 6.48 -4.82
CA PHE A 32 6.14 7.15 -4.59
C PHE A 32 4.98 6.15 -4.49
N PHE A 33 4.84 5.23 -5.45
CA PHE A 33 3.76 4.24 -5.42
C PHE A 33 3.92 3.23 -4.30
N THR A 34 5.15 2.80 -4.00
CA THR A 34 5.42 1.90 -2.89
C THR A 34 5.06 2.59 -1.57
N GLY A 35 5.51 3.83 -1.35
CA GLY A 35 5.20 4.60 -0.15
C GLY A 35 3.71 4.90 0.00
N LEU A 36 3.02 5.25 -1.08
CA LEU A 36 1.57 5.46 -1.08
C LEU A 36 0.83 4.15 -0.74
N GLY A 37 1.23 3.03 -1.35
CA GLY A 37 0.67 1.71 -1.04
C GLY A 37 0.89 1.33 0.42
N GLU A 38 2.09 1.58 0.95
CA GLU A 38 2.42 1.29 2.36
C GLU A 38 1.58 2.14 3.32
N PHE A 39 1.36 3.42 2.99
CA PHE A 39 0.49 4.29 3.76
C PHE A 39 -0.97 3.78 3.78
N LEU A 40 -1.49 3.37 2.63
CA LEU A 40 -2.85 2.82 2.51
C LEU A 40 -3.00 1.46 3.22
N LEU A 41 -2.02 0.57 3.08
CA LEU A 41 -1.99 -0.71 3.76
C LEU A 41 -1.88 -0.53 5.28
N GLY A 42 -0.99 0.34 5.73
CA GLY A 42 -0.80 0.65 7.15
C GLY A 42 -2.05 1.25 7.79
N THR A 43 -2.68 2.23 7.17
CA THR A 43 -3.95 2.81 7.67
C THR A 43 -5.08 1.77 7.72
N THR A 44 -5.20 0.92 6.69
CA THR A 44 -6.20 -0.16 6.66
C THR A 44 -5.92 -1.21 7.73
N ALA A 45 -4.65 -1.59 7.93
CA ALA A 45 -4.25 -2.53 8.98
C ALA A 45 -4.56 -2.01 10.38
N VAL A 46 -4.30 -0.72 10.63
CA VAL A 46 -4.64 -0.06 11.91
C VAL A 46 -6.16 -0.08 12.14
N MET A 47 -6.96 0.24 11.12
CA MET A 47 -8.42 0.15 11.23
C MET A 47 -8.90 -1.28 11.51
N ALA A 48 -8.33 -2.28 10.83
CA ALA A 48 -8.65 -3.69 11.04
C ALA A 48 -8.26 -4.14 12.46
N LEU A 49 -7.11 -3.69 12.96
CA LEU A 49 -6.64 -3.98 14.31
C LEU A 49 -7.59 -3.40 15.35
N PHE A 50 -8.00 -2.14 15.21
CA PHE A 50 -8.96 -1.53 16.15
C PHE A 50 -10.31 -2.26 16.14
N ARG A 51 -10.79 -2.73 14.99
CA ARG A 51 -12.01 -3.55 14.92
C ARG A 51 -11.84 -4.89 15.63
N ALA A 52 -10.71 -5.57 15.43
CA ALA A 52 -10.44 -6.86 16.06
C ALA A 52 -10.29 -6.72 17.59
N VAL A 53 -9.60 -5.68 18.05
CA VAL A 53 -9.45 -5.37 19.48
C VAL A 53 -10.78 -4.93 20.10
N GLY A 54 -11.58 -4.11 19.40
CA GLY A 54 -12.92 -3.73 19.84
C GLY A 54 -13.83 -4.94 20.07
N ALA A 55 -13.76 -5.95 19.20
CA ALA A 55 -14.50 -7.20 19.35
C ALA A 55 -14.08 -8.02 20.60
N ILE A 56 -12.88 -7.81 21.14
CA ILE A 56 -12.48 -8.41 22.44
C ILE A 56 -13.28 -7.74 23.56
N GLY A 57 -13.50 -6.42 23.50
CA GLY A 57 -14.24 -5.67 24.51
C GLY A 57 -15.75 -5.94 24.54
N GLU A 58 -16.31 -6.42 23.44
CA GLU A 58 -17.74 -6.73 23.30
C GLU A 58 -18.08 -8.21 23.55
N ALA A 59 -17.08 -9.07 23.74
CA ALA A 59 -17.29 -10.51 23.84
C ALA A 59 -17.96 -10.90 25.18
N GLU A 60 -19.12 -11.56 25.13
CA GLU A 60 -19.84 -12.03 26.31
C GLU A 60 -19.57 -13.53 26.55
N GLY A 61 -18.30 -13.87 26.74
CA GLY A 61 -17.91 -15.24 27.10
C GLY A 61 -16.44 -15.59 26.85
N LEU A 62 -15.94 -16.62 27.53
CA LEU A 62 -14.54 -17.09 27.40
C LEU A 62 -14.20 -17.57 25.99
N LEU A 63 -15.12 -18.26 25.33
CA LEU A 63 -14.92 -18.79 23.98
C LEU A 63 -14.96 -17.68 22.92
N GLU A 64 -15.76 -16.64 23.15
CA GLU A 64 -15.83 -15.46 22.29
C GLU A 64 -14.57 -14.59 22.43
N HIS A 65 -14.05 -14.42 23.66
CA HIS A 65 -12.75 -13.79 23.89
C HIS A 65 -11.63 -14.53 23.16
N ALA A 66 -11.58 -15.87 23.25
CA ALA A 66 -10.57 -16.67 22.55
C ALA A 66 -10.64 -16.48 21.02
N ARG A 67 -11.85 -16.41 20.45
CA ARG A 67 -12.06 -16.12 19.02
C ARG A 67 -11.60 -14.70 18.65
N ALA A 68 -11.93 -13.70 19.46
CA ALA A 68 -11.54 -12.32 19.21
C ALA A 68 -10.01 -12.12 19.30
N VAL A 69 -9.34 -12.81 20.24
CA VAL A 69 -7.88 -12.83 20.34
C VAL A 69 -7.26 -13.49 19.11
N LEU A 70 -7.79 -14.63 18.67
CA LEU A 70 -7.33 -15.29 17.44
C LEU A 70 -7.52 -14.40 16.20
N ALA A 71 -8.67 -13.72 16.09
CA ALA A 71 -8.93 -12.78 15.00
C ALA A 71 -7.92 -11.64 14.99
N THR A 72 -7.60 -11.09 16.16
CA THR A 72 -6.60 -10.03 16.31
C THR A 72 -5.20 -10.52 15.90
N ALA A 73 -4.81 -11.71 16.34
CA ALA A 73 -3.53 -12.32 15.94
C ALA A 73 -3.45 -12.54 14.42
N LEU A 74 -4.54 -12.99 13.80
CA LEU A 74 -4.61 -13.17 12.35
C LEU A 74 -4.51 -11.84 11.60
N VAL A 75 -5.15 -10.78 12.09
CA VAL A 75 -5.04 -9.44 11.49
C VAL A 75 -3.60 -8.95 11.54
N ILE A 76 -2.91 -9.11 12.68
CA ILE A 76 -1.51 -8.72 12.82
C ILE A 76 -0.64 -9.50 11.82
N LEU A 77 -0.77 -10.82 11.77
CA LEU A 77 0.00 -11.66 10.84
C LEU A 77 -0.25 -11.29 9.38
N ALA A 78 -1.51 -11.15 8.98
CA ALA A 78 -1.88 -10.82 7.61
C ALA A 78 -1.38 -9.42 7.21
N ALA A 79 -1.53 -8.43 8.10
CA ALA A 79 -1.03 -7.08 7.87
C ALA A 79 0.49 -7.06 7.73
N SER A 80 1.22 -7.70 8.65
CA SER A 80 2.68 -7.78 8.60
C SER A 80 3.19 -8.45 7.33
N LEU A 81 2.59 -9.57 6.91
CA LEU A 81 2.98 -10.27 5.68
C LEU A 81 2.70 -9.42 4.44
N THR A 82 1.55 -8.75 4.39
CA THR A 82 1.16 -7.93 3.23
C THR A 82 2.06 -6.71 3.10
N MET A 83 2.31 -5.99 4.19
CA MET A 83 3.20 -4.82 4.23
C MET A 83 4.64 -5.20 3.88
N ASN A 84 5.17 -6.26 4.49
CA ASN A 84 6.53 -6.72 4.19
C ASN A 84 6.66 -7.19 2.72
N GLY A 85 5.65 -7.89 2.20
CA GLY A 85 5.60 -8.26 0.79
C GLY A 85 5.57 -7.06 -0.15
N TRP A 86 4.81 -6.02 0.21
CA TRP A 86 4.73 -4.79 -0.56
C TRP A 86 6.06 -4.02 -0.60
N LEU A 87 6.72 -3.85 0.56
CA LEU A 87 8.04 -3.23 0.64
C LEU A 87 9.09 -4.04 -0.14
N TRP A 88 9.04 -5.37 -0.04
CA TRP A 88 9.94 -6.24 -0.79
C TRP A 88 9.77 -6.09 -2.31
N LEU A 89 8.52 -6.01 -2.79
CA LEU A 89 8.23 -5.74 -4.20
C LEU A 89 8.78 -4.37 -4.62
N GLY A 90 8.55 -3.32 -3.82
CA GLY A 90 9.08 -1.99 -4.07
C GLY A 90 10.60 -1.97 -4.16
N ALA A 91 11.29 -2.63 -3.23
CA ALA A 91 12.76 -2.72 -3.22
C ALA A 91 13.32 -3.42 -4.46
N ASN A 92 12.70 -4.53 -4.89
CA ASN A 92 13.10 -5.23 -6.12
C ASN A 92 12.87 -4.39 -7.38
N LEU A 93 11.76 -3.64 -7.43
CA LEU A 93 11.47 -2.75 -8.55
C LEU A 93 12.46 -1.58 -8.61
N VAL A 94 12.90 -1.06 -7.46
CA VAL A 94 13.97 -0.04 -7.40
C VAL A 94 15.29 -0.61 -7.91
N GLN A 95 15.70 -1.80 -7.48
CA GLN A 95 16.94 -2.42 -7.96
C GLN A 95 16.94 -2.56 -9.49
N ARG A 96 15.85 -3.09 -10.06
CA ARG A 96 15.68 -3.24 -11.52
C ARG A 96 15.55 -1.91 -12.27
N ALA A 97 15.18 -0.82 -11.59
CA ALA A 97 15.10 0.50 -12.20
C ALA A 97 16.45 1.22 -12.27
N VAL A 98 17.41 0.79 -11.45
CA VAL A 98 18.79 1.30 -11.39
C VAL A 98 19.74 0.53 -12.32
N GLU A 99 19.46 -0.75 -12.58
CA GLU A 99 20.10 -1.57 -13.62
C GLU A 99 19.78 -1.09 -15.05
#